data_AF-G0VCT3-F1
#
_entry.id   AF-G0VCT3-F1
#
_cell.length_a   1.000
_cell.length_b   1.000
_cell.length_c   1.000
_cell.angle_alpha   90.00
_cell.angle_beta   90.00
_cell.angle_gamma   90.00
#
_symmetry.space_group_name_H-M   'P 1'
#
loop_
_entity.id
_entity.type
_entity.pdbx_description
1 polymer ?
#
loop_
_entity_poly.entity_id
_entity_poly.type
_entity_poly.pdbx_seq_one_letter_code
_entity_poly.pdbx_strand_id
1 'polypeptide(L)'
;MAKDDMKANVPRNIFFTNFGYHFEEVVHCYPISFFLFSLLTLVIMYLVFYSTFEDDLSKLWKDVRKERQQTTTFELQPVAPKQIPTSETETETETSPPTEYYFDIKKEHIPKFLSYLLIFGIFYTLPFIFWYGLLILLKIDKKDSVKESQPLSLFKEIIDRTPNSTTASWDITTSHLNDMLYEGKKWPTKYMMWDGKECHAWFINQTSSVNVPLVDEFKKKNIRNLETYRYDALMAYEFKVSHGDNQDFELS
;
A
#
# COMPACT_ATOMS: atom_id res chain seq x y z
N MET A 1 23.54 27.07 13.58
CA MET A 1 23.73 25.65 13.23
C MET A 1 22.53 24.89 13.79
N ALA A 2 21.41 24.89 13.07
CA ALA A 2 20.18 24.21 13.46
C ALA A 2 19.75 23.40 12.25
N LYS A 3 20.24 22.15 12.22
CA LYS A 3 19.79 21.13 11.27
C LYS A 3 18.75 20.33 12.04
N ASP A 4 17.64 20.98 12.40
CA ASP A 4 16.48 20.29 12.92
C ASP A 4 15.77 19.70 11.72
N ASP A 5 15.99 18.40 11.56
CA ASP A 5 15.41 17.58 10.51
C ASP A 5 13.91 17.81 10.44
N MET A 6 13.46 18.37 9.31
CA MET A 6 12.09 18.32 8.82
C MET A 6 11.70 16.85 8.56
N LYS A 7 11.56 16.05 9.62
CA LYS A 7 10.73 14.85 9.56
C LYS A 7 9.32 15.36 9.40
N ALA A 8 8.80 15.25 8.18
CA ALA A 8 7.40 15.49 7.86
C ALA A 8 6.56 14.48 8.65
N ASN A 9 6.29 14.79 9.92
CA ASN A 9 5.45 13.98 10.78
C ASN A 9 4.04 14.03 10.21
N VAL A 10 3.57 12.88 9.75
CA VAL A 10 2.19 12.69 9.31
C VAL A 10 1.28 13.11 10.48
N PRO A 11 0.37 14.08 10.29
CA PRO A 11 -0.37 14.63 11.41
C PRO A 11 -1.34 13.58 11.98
N ARG A 12 -1.33 13.46 13.32
CA ARG A 12 -2.01 12.42 14.10
C ARG A 12 -3.52 12.31 13.84
N ASN A 13 -4.13 13.38 13.37
CA ASN A 13 -5.56 13.50 13.06
C ASN A 13 -5.97 12.78 11.76
N ILE A 14 -5.03 12.25 10.98
CA ILE A 14 -5.32 11.45 9.79
C ILE A 14 -5.79 10.03 10.16
N PHE A 15 -5.40 9.52 11.33
CA PHE A 15 -5.71 8.16 11.74
C PHE A 15 -6.94 8.13 12.66
N PHE A 16 -7.92 7.28 12.33
CA PHE A 16 -9.15 7.10 13.11
C PHE A 16 -8.88 6.51 14.51
N THR A 17 -7.76 5.79 14.66
CA THR A 17 -7.34 5.17 15.92
C THR A 17 -5.89 5.51 16.24
N ASN A 18 -5.57 5.67 17.52
CA ASN A 18 -4.18 5.81 17.99
C ASN A 18 -3.32 4.61 17.56
N PHE A 19 -3.94 3.45 17.38
CA PHE A 19 -3.26 2.25 16.89
C PHE A 19 -2.69 2.43 15.47
N GLY A 20 -3.48 3.00 14.55
CA GLY A 20 -3.04 3.23 13.16
C GLY A 20 -1.83 4.17 13.06
N TYR A 21 -1.80 5.24 13.87
CA TYR A 21 -0.68 6.18 13.93
C TYR A 21 0.60 5.52 14.44
N HIS A 22 0.54 4.83 15.58
CA HIS A 22 1.71 4.15 16.13
C HIS A 22 2.20 3.03 15.22
N PHE A 23 1.30 2.35 14.52
CA PHE A 23 1.67 1.33 13.56
C PHE A 23 2.40 1.90 12.34
N GLU A 24 1.91 3.01 11.77
CA GLU A 24 2.57 3.70 10.66
C GLU A 24 3.96 4.21 11.06
N GLU A 25 4.08 4.78 12.27
CA GLU A 25 5.35 5.22 12.85
C GLU A 25 6.32 4.04 13.03
N VAL A 26 5.86 2.89 13.55
CA VAL A 26 6.69 1.69 13.71
C VAL A 26 7.14 1.13 12.37
N VAL A 27 6.24 1.04 11.37
CA VAL A 27 6.56 0.53 10.04
C VAL A 27 7.55 1.46 9.32
N HIS A 28 7.38 2.78 9.42
CA HIS A 28 8.29 3.73 8.80
C HIS A 28 9.62 3.87 9.55
N CYS A 29 9.64 3.70 10.87
CA CYS A 29 10.88 3.77 11.65
C CYS A 29 11.72 2.50 11.56
N TYR A 30 11.11 1.34 11.28
CA TYR A 30 11.81 0.07 11.28
C TYR A 30 11.55 -0.81 10.04
N PRO A 31 11.64 -0.28 8.81
CA PRO A 31 11.47 -1.09 7.59
C PRO A 31 12.52 -2.21 7.52
N ILE A 32 13.72 -1.92 8.02
CA ILE A 32 14.82 -2.88 8.11
C ILE A 32 14.48 -4.00 9.09
N SER A 33 13.92 -3.71 10.27
CA SER A 33 13.56 -4.75 11.24
C SER A 33 12.48 -5.68 10.70
N PHE A 34 11.52 -5.14 9.93
CA PHE A 34 10.50 -5.94 9.28
C PHE A 34 11.09 -6.86 8.21
N PHE A 35 12.01 -6.33 7.40
CA PHE A 35 12.75 -7.11 6.42
C PHE A 35 13.61 -8.20 7.07
N LEU A 36 14.32 -7.88 8.15
CA LEU A 36 15.14 -8.82 8.90
C LEU A 36 14.31 -9.92 9.56
N PHE A 37 13.13 -9.59 10.10
CA PHE A 37 12.22 -10.58 10.66
C PHE A 37 11.71 -11.54 9.57
N SER A 38 11.31 -11.00 8.40
CA SER A 38 10.92 -11.80 7.24
C SER A 38 12.06 -12.72 6.76
N LEU A 39 13.28 -12.17 6.63
CA LEU A 39 14.46 -12.95 6.25
C LEU A 39 14.78 -14.04 7.27
N LEU A 40 14.70 -13.74 8.57
CA LEU A 40 14.91 -14.71 9.64
C LEU A 40 13.88 -15.84 9.57
N THR A 41 12.60 -15.53 9.34
CA THR A 41 11.57 -16.56 9.17
C THR A 41 11.82 -17.43 7.95
N LEU A 42 12.29 -16.87 6.84
CA LEU A 42 12.71 -17.63 5.65
C LEU A 42 13.88 -18.56 5.95
N VAL A 43 14.89 -18.09 6.69
CA VAL A 43 16.06 -18.90 7.04
C VAL A 43 15.68 -20.04 7.97
N ILE A 44 14.94 -19.78 9.05
CA ILE A 44 14.47 -20.83 9.98
C ILE A 44 13.68 -21.88 9.21
N MET A 45 12.80 -21.45 8.31
CA MET A 45 11.99 -22.37 7.55
C MET A 45 12.80 -23.16 6.52
N TYR A 46 13.77 -22.53 5.84
CA TYR A 46 14.70 -23.22 4.96
C TYR A 46 15.47 -24.31 5.73
N LEU A 47 15.90 -24.02 6.96
CA LEU A 47 16.60 -24.99 7.80
C LEU A 47 15.69 -26.17 8.19
N VAL A 48 14.42 -25.92 8.56
CA VAL A 48 13.44 -26.98 8.87
C VAL A 48 13.14 -27.82 7.63
N PHE A 49 12.99 -27.18 6.47
CA PHE A 49 12.79 -27.89 5.21
C PHE A 49 14.00 -28.74 4.85
N TYR A 50 15.20 -28.18 4.98
CA TYR A 50 16.46 -28.88 4.72
C TYR A 50 16.64 -30.07 5.64
N SER A 51 16.42 -29.92 6.95
CA SER A 51 16.57 -31.02 7.92
C SER A 51 15.59 -32.16 7.64
N THR A 52 14.34 -31.83 7.35
CA THR A 52 13.30 -32.84 7.06
C THR A 52 13.59 -33.56 5.75
N PHE A 53 14.05 -32.83 4.73
CA PHE A 53 14.36 -33.38 3.42
C PHE A 53 15.64 -34.21 3.41
N GLU A 54 16.65 -33.80 4.18
CA GLU A 54 17.90 -34.54 4.35
C GLU A 54 17.64 -35.91 4.99
N ASP A 55 16.78 -35.97 6.01
CA ASP A 55 16.41 -37.22 6.67
C ASP A 55 15.74 -38.20 5.69
N ASP A 56 14.77 -37.72 4.90
CA ASP A 56 14.07 -38.51 3.88
C ASP A 56 15.02 -38.99 2.77
N LEU A 57 15.92 -38.12 2.29
CA LEU A 57 16.94 -38.49 1.31
C LEU A 57 17.93 -39.51 1.88
N SER A 58 18.35 -39.34 3.13
CA SER A 58 19.28 -40.26 3.77
C SER A 58 18.68 -41.67 3.88
N LYS A 59 17.37 -41.75 4.14
CA LYS A 59 16.62 -42.99 4.22
C LYS A 59 16.50 -43.65 2.85
N LEU A 60 16.13 -42.87 1.83
CA LEU A 60 16.08 -43.33 0.44
C LEU A 60 17.43 -43.92 -0.01
N TRP A 61 18.53 -43.21 0.26
CA TRP A 61 19.89 -43.65 -0.10
C TRP A 61 20.35 -44.91 0.65
N LYS A 62 19.83 -45.17 1.86
CA LYS A 62 20.07 -46.41 2.59
C LYS A 62 19.30 -47.57 1.98
N ASP A 63 18.04 -47.36 1.61
CA ASP A 63 17.19 -48.40 1.02
C ASP A 63 17.70 -48.82 -0.37
N VAL A 64 18.06 -47.85 -1.23
CA VAL A 64 18.68 -48.10 -2.54
C VAL A 64 20.00 -48.90 -2.42
N ARG A 65 20.80 -48.65 -1.37
CA ARG A 65 22.05 -49.41 -1.13
C ARG A 65 21.79 -50.84 -0.71
N LYS A 66 20.79 -51.08 0.14
CA LYS A 66 20.42 -52.43 0.61
C LYS A 66 19.94 -53.31 -0.55
N GLU A 67 19.09 -52.77 -1.41
CA GLU A 67 18.61 -53.49 -2.60
C GLU A 67 19.75 -53.83 -3.55
N ARG A 68 20.65 -52.88 -3.84
CA ARG A 68 21.82 -53.14 -4.70
C ARG A 68 22.66 -54.30 -4.16
N GLN A 69 22.86 -54.38 -2.85
CA GLN A 69 23.60 -55.50 -2.23
C GLN A 69 22.85 -56.84 -2.35
N GLN A 70 21.51 -56.84 -2.27
CA GLN A 70 20.72 -58.05 -2.48
C GLN A 70 20.82 -58.56 -3.92
N THR A 71 20.74 -57.68 -4.92
CA THR A 71 20.86 -58.06 -6.34
C THR A 71 22.24 -58.67 -6.63
N THR A 72 23.32 -58.07 -6.12
CA THR A 72 24.68 -58.61 -6.31
C THR A 72 24.87 -59.97 -5.62
N THR A 73 24.18 -60.22 -4.50
CA THR A 73 24.24 -61.51 -3.80
C THR A 73 23.52 -62.62 -4.57
N PHE A 74 22.50 -62.28 -5.36
CA PHE A 74 21.73 -63.25 -6.16
C PHE A 74 22.50 -63.73 -7.41
N GLU A 75 23.29 -62.86 -8.04
CA GLU A 75 24.13 -63.24 -9.19
C GLU A 75 25.34 -64.10 -8.83
N LEU A 76 25.81 -64.04 -7.59
CA LEU A 76 26.98 -64.80 -7.12
C LEU A 76 26.64 -66.22 -6.64
N GLN A 77 25.38 -66.68 -6.76
CA GLN A 77 25.09 -68.09 -6.51
C GLN A 77 25.84 -68.95 -7.55
N PRO A 78 26.73 -69.86 -7.11
CA PRO A 78 27.52 -70.67 -8.03
C PRO A 78 26.57 -71.56 -8.83
N VAL A 79 26.38 -71.20 -10.10
CA VAL A 79 25.72 -72.06 -11.08
C VAL A 79 26.55 -73.33 -11.16
N ALA A 80 25.95 -74.46 -10.77
CA ALA A 80 26.61 -75.76 -10.80
C ALA A 80 27.19 -76.00 -12.21
N PRO A 81 28.44 -76.46 -12.33
CA PRO A 81 29.13 -76.58 -13.62
C PRO A 81 28.37 -77.55 -14.52
N LYS A 82 27.68 -76.99 -15.53
CA LYS A 82 27.06 -77.75 -16.60
C LYS A 82 28.11 -78.00 -17.67
N GLN A 83 28.31 -79.28 -18.00
CA GLN A 83 29.30 -79.73 -18.96
C GLN A 83 29.06 -79.16 -20.37
N ILE A 84 30.15 -78.72 -20.97
CA ILE A 84 30.30 -78.02 -22.26
C ILE A 84 29.95 -78.96 -23.43
N PRO A 85 29.29 -78.43 -24.47
CA PRO A 85 29.81 -78.61 -25.82
C PRO A 85 30.05 -77.28 -26.55
N THR A 86 31.02 -77.38 -27.45
CA THR A 86 31.81 -76.35 -28.13
C THR A 86 31.04 -75.50 -29.14
N SER A 87 31.54 -74.26 -29.26
CA SER A 87 31.37 -73.23 -30.31
C SER A 87 29.99 -72.62 -30.50
N GLU A 88 29.87 -71.33 -30.22
CA GLU A 88 29.60 -70.30 -31.24
C GLU A 88 29.78 -68.88 -30.69
N THR A 89 30.23 -68.02 -31.59
CA THR A 89 30.52 -66.58 -31.53
C THR A 89 29.69 -65.76 -30.54
N GLU A 90 30.37 -65.23 -29.50
CA GLU A 90 29.82 -64.26 -28.56
C GLU A 90 29.64 -62.90 -29.25
N THR A 91 28.37 -62.50 -29.42
CA THR A 91 28.01 -61.11 -29.70
C THR A 91 27.64 -60.50 -28.34
N GLU A 92 28.54 -59.69 -27.79
CA GLU A 92 28.29 -58.90 -26.58
C GLU A 92 27.03 -58.04 -26.81
N THR A 93 25.91 -58.53 -26.28
CA THR A 93 24.67 -57.77 -26.22
C THR A 93 24.75 -56.95 -24.95
N GLU A 94 25.09 -55.68 -25.12
CA GLU A 94 25.12 -54.66 -24.06
C GLU A 94 23.72 -54.60 -23.42
N THR A 95 23.53 -55.34 -22.33
CA THR A 95 22.30 -55.36 -21.55
C THR A 95 22.19 -54.02 -20.83
N SER A 96 21.50 -53.08 -21.47
CA SER A 96 21.18 -51.79 -20.86
C SER A 96 20.50 -52.03 -19.51
N PRO A 97 20.90 -51.33 -18.44
CA PRO A 97 20.30 -51.52 -17.13
C PRO A 97 18.78 -51.28 -17.19
N PRO A 98 18.00 -51.99 -16.37
CA PRO A 98 16.54 -51.93 -16.41
C PRO A 98 16.06 -50.52 -16.08
N THR A 99 15.68 -49.77 -17.11
CA THR A 99 15.16 -48.40 -17.03
C THR A 99 13.80 -48.32 -16.32
N GLU A 100 13.10 -49.45 -16.20
CA GLU A 100 11.78 -49.56 -15.58
C GLU A 100 11.82 -49.26 -14.07
N TYR A 101 12.92 -49.58 -13.39
CA TYR A 101 13.04 -49.44 -11.93
C TYR A 101 13.25 -47.98 -11.47
N TYR A 102 13.91 -47.16 -12.30
CA TYR A 102 14.14 -45.73 -11.99
C TYR A 102 12.84 -44.91 -12.04
N PHE A 103 11.82 -45.44 -12.71
CA PHE A 103 10.53 -44.78 -12.89
C PHE A 103 9.62 -44.91 -11.68
N ASP A 104 9.68 -46.04 -10.96
CA ASP A 104 8.76 -46.32 -9.85
C ASP A 104 9.14 -45.55 -8.57
N ILE A 105 10.44 -45.42 -8.29
CA ILE A 105 10.97 -44.63 -7.15
C ILE A 105 10.55 -43.16 -7.25
N LYS A 106 10.46 -42.61 -8.47
CA LYS A 106 9.98 -41.24 -8.68
C LYS A 106 8.50 -41.09 -8.30
N LYS A 107 7.67 -42.11 -8.51
CA LYS A 107 6.21 -42.01 -8.40
C LYS A 107 5.73 -41.85 -6.96
N GLU A 108 6.42 -42.43 -5.99
CA GLU A 108 6.01 -42.39 -4.58
C GLU A 108 6.49 -41.12 -3.83
N HIS A 109 7.63 -40.55 -4.23
CA HIS A 109 8.22 -39.38 -3.55
C HIS A 109 7.76 -38.03 -4.11
N ILE A 110 7.41 -37.96 -5.40
CA ILE A 110 6.86 -36.75 -6.04
C ILE A 110 5.59 -36.21 -5.33
N PRO A 111 4.58 -37.02 -4.94
CA PRO A 111 3.38 -36.48 -4.30
C PRO A 111 3.64 -35.89 -2.91
N LYS A 112 4.57 -36.45 -2.13
CA LYS A 112 4.98 -35.88 -0.84
C LYS A 112 5.67 -34.53 -1.02
N PHE A 113 6.57 -34.43 -2.00
CA PHE A 113 7.23 -33.17 -2.34
C PHE A 113 6.24 -32.08 -2.79
N LEU A 114 5.28 -32.43 -3.65
CA LEU A 114 4.21 -31.50 -4.08
C LEU A 114 3.32 -31.07 -2.91
N SER A 115 3.00 -31.98 -1.98
CA SER A 115 2.27 -31.65 -0.76
C SER A 115 3.01 -30.62 0.10
N TYR A 116 4.32 -30.80 0.30
CA TYR A 116 5.13 -29.83 1.05
C TYR A 116 5.20 -28.47 0.36
N LEU A 117 5.31 -28.42 -0.97
CA LEU A 117 5.27 -27.16 -1.72
C LEU A 117 3.92 -26.44 -1.62
N LEU A 118 2.81 -27.19 -1.61
CA LEU A 118 1.48 -26.61 -1.44
C LEU A 118 1.27 -26.06 -0.03
N ILE A 119 1.66 -26.82 1.00
CA ILE A 119 1.61 -26.37 2.40
C ILE A 119 2.47 -25.11 2.56
N PHE A 120 3.69 -25.11 2.01
CA PHE A 120 4.58 -23.95 2.01
C PHE A 120 3.93 -22.73 1.34
N GLY A 121 3.36 -22.90 0.14
CA GLY A 121 2.68 -21.84 -0.58
C GLY A 121 1.52 -21.24 0.22
N ILE A 122 0.73 -22.06 0.91
CA ILE A 122 -0.40 -21.60 1.73
C ILE A 122 0.09 -20.83 2.96
N PHE A 123 1.05 -21.39 3.71
CA PHE A 123 1.59 -20.74 4.90
C PHE A 123 2.31 -19.42 4.58
N TYR A 124 2.85 -19.26 3.38
CA TYR A 124 3.49 -18.02 2.95
C TYR A 124 2.50 -17.01 2.37
N THR A 125 1.54 -17.45 1.56
CA THR A 125 0.60 -16.53 0.93
C THR A 125 -0.46 -16.01 1.89
N LEU A 126 -0.94 -16.82 2.85
CA LEU A 126 -2.00 -16.40 3.78
C LEU A 126 -1.61 -15.22 4.67
N PRO A 127 -0.42 -15.18 5.32
CA PRO A 127 0.01 -14.01 6.08
C PRO A 127 0.17 -12.78 5.20
N PHE A 128 0.67 -12.92 3.97
CA PHE A 128 0.80 -11.80 3.04
C PHE A 128 -0.56 -11.27 2.59
N ILE A 129 -1.52 -12.15 2.28
CA ILE A 129 -2.91 -11.76 1.93
C ILE A 129 -3.58 -11.10 3.13
N PHE A 130 -3.43 -11.65 4.34
CA PHE A 130 -3.96 -11.07 5.56
C PHE A 130 -3.34 -9.70 5.85
N TRP A 131 -2.01 -9.57 5.76
CA TRP A 131 -1.31 -8.30 5.94
C TRP A 131 -1.68 -7.27 4.88
N TYR A 132 -1.73 -7.66 3.60
CA TYR A 132 -2.10 -6.77 2.51
C TYR A 132 -3.58 -6.35 2.61
N GLY A 133 -4.46 -7.28 3.00
CA GLY A 133 -5.86 -6.99 3.31
C GLY A 133 -6.00 -6.05 4.50
N LEU A 134 -5.23 -6.25 5.57
CA LEU A 134 -5.18 -5.35 6.72
C LEU A 134 -4.68 -3.94 6.32
N LEU A 135 -3.64 -3.85 5.49
CA LEU A 135 -3.16 -2.58 4.95
C LEU A 135 -4.22 -1.88 4.07
N ILE A 136 -4.98 -2.64 3.29
CA ILE A 136 -6.10 -2.11 2.51
C ILE A 136 -7.21 -1.61 3.45
N LEU A 137 -7.61 -2.40 4.45
CA LEU A 137 -8.62 -2.01 5.44
C LEU A 137 -8.19 -0.77 6.23
N LEU A 138 -6.93 -0.68 6.63
CA LEU A 138 -6.36 0.51 7.29
C LEU A 138 -6.27 1.72 6.34
N LYS A 139 -6.13 1.51 5.02
CA LYS A 139 -6.17 2.58 4.02
C LYS A 139 -7.59 3.04 3.66
N ILE A 140 -8.60 2.19 3.84
CA ILE A 140 -10.00 2.49 3.48
C ILE A 140 -10.64 3.49 4.46
N ASP A 141 -10.08 3.68 5.66
CA ASP A 141 -10.54 4.73 6.59
C ASP A 141 -9.84 6.09 6.39
N LYS A 142 -9.42 6.40 5.16
CA LYS A 142 -9.43 7.79 4.73
C LYS A 142 -10.88 8.22 4.64
N LYS A 143 -11.48 8.56 5.79
CA LYS A 143 -12.63 9.46 5.80
C LYS A 143 -12.28 10.59 4.85
N ASP A 144 -13.17 10.87 3.93
CA ASP A 144 -13.16 12.09 3.13
C ASP A 144 -13.24 13.29 4.08
N SER A 145 -12.19 13.59 4.85
CA SER A 145 -11.75 14.96 4.92
C SER A 145 -11.36 15.24 3.49
N VAL A 146 -12.35 15.64 2.68
CA VAL A 146 -12.13 16.44 1.49
C VAL A 146 -11.00 17.35 1.89
N LYS A 147 -9.79 17.10 1.34
CA LYS A 147 -8.64 17.96 1.57
C LYS A 147 -9.17 19.32 1.18
N GLU A 148 -9.56 20.11 2.18
CA GLU A 148 -10.29 21.32 1.96
C GLU A 148 -9.36 22.16 1.12
N SER A 149 -9.69 22.25 -0.18
CA SER A 149 -8.84 22.95 -1.11
C SER A 149 -8.79 24.38 -0.61
N GLN A 150 -7.64 25.03 -0.71
CA GLN A 150 -7.49 26.43 -0.29
C GLN A 150 -8.61 27.35 -0.82
N PRO A 151 -9.12 27.14 -2.06
CA PRO A 151 -10.30 27.85 -2.54
C PRO A 151 -11.56 27.65 -1.69
N LEU A 152 -11.81 26.44 -1.16
CA LEU A 152 -12.99 26.14 -0.37
C LEU A 152 -12.99 26.86 0.98
N SER A 153 -11.85 26.89 1.68
CA SER A 153 -11.72 27.64 2.95
C SER A 153 -11.88 29.14 2.73
N LEU A 154 -11.40 29.64 1.61
CA LEU A 154 -11.50 31.05 1.26
C LEU A 154 -12.94 31.44 0.93
N PHE A 155 -13.66 30.65 0.13
CA PHE A 155 -15.07 30.96 -0.17
C PHE A 155 -15.97 30.91 1.08
N LYS A 156 -15.71 29.98 2.00
CA LYS A 156 -16.41 29.97 3.31
C LYS A 156 -16.17 31.25 4.10
N GLU A 157 -14.92 31.68 4.19
CA GLU A 157 -14.58 32.90 4.92
C GLU A 157 -15.22 34.14 4.28
N ILE A 158 -15.29 34.21 2.95
CA ILE A 158 -15.98 35.28 2.22
C ILE A 158 -17.48 35.25 2.49
N ILE A 159 -18.12 34.07 2.53
CA ILE A 159 -19.54 33.93 2.86
C ILE A 159 -19.81 34.41 4.28
N ASP A 160 -18.94 34.05 5.24
CA ASP A 160 -19.12 34.39 6.65
C ASP A 160 -18.89 35.89 6.90
N ARG A 161 -17.87 36.49 6.29
CA ARG A 161 -17.54 37.90 6.51
C ARG A 161 -18.31 38.85 5.61
N THR A 162 -18.71 38.41 4.42
CA THR A 162 -19.32 39.23 3.39
C THR A 162 -18.55 40.55 3.18
N PRO A 163 -17.31 40.51 2.65
CA PRO A 163 -16.58 41.75 2.35
C PRO A 163 -17.36 42.60 1.33
N ASN A 164 -17.25 43.93 1.43
CA ASN A 164 -17.86 44.86 0.48
C ASN A 164 -16.88 45.13 -0.69
N SER A 165 -17.17 46.11 -1.56
CA SER A 165 -16.27 46.47 -2.67
C SER A 165 -14.98 47.18 -2.21
N THR A 166 -14.88 47.60 -0.95
CA THR A 166 -13.78 48.42 -0.44
C THR A 166 -12.58 47.56 -0.04
N THR A 167 -11.38 48.04 -0.35
CA THR A 167 -10.11 47.36 -0.04
C THR A 167 -9.94 47.08 1.45
N ALA A 168 -10.44 47.96 2.34
CA ALA A 168 -10.35 47.78 3.79
C ALA A 168 -11.09 46.53 4.30
N SER A 169 -12.27 46.23 3.75
CA SER A 169 -13.00 45.00 4.10
C SER A 169 -12.28 43.73 3.65
N TRP A 170 -11.57 43.82 2.52
CA TRP A 170 -10.76 42.74 2.00
C TRP A 170 -9.44 42.57 2.77
N ASP A 171 -8.85 43.64 3.29
CA ASP A 171 -7.65 43.56 4.16
C ASP A 171 -7.95 42.74 5.43
N ILE A 172 -9.10 43.00 6.06
CA ILE A 172 -9.56 42.25 7.24
C ILE A 172 -9.79 40.76 6.89
N THR A 173 -10.43 40.51 5.75
CA THR A 173 -10.71 39.15 5.26
C THR A 173 -9.41 38.41 4.95
N THR A 174 -8.44 39.09 4.35
CA THR A 174 -7.12 38.56 4.01
C THR A 174 -6.30 38.21 5.25
N SER A 175 -6.30 39.08 6.25
CA SER A 175 -5.62 38.82 7.52
C SER A 175 -6.17 37.57 8.20
N HIS A 176 -7.50 37.44 8.27
CA HIS A 176 -8.12 36.27 8.88
C HIS A 176 -7.91 34.99 8.09
N LEU A 177 -7.98 35.05 6.77
CA LEU A 177 -7.68 33.91 5.91
C LEU A 177 -6.24 33.43 6.11
N ASN A 178 -5.28 34.35 6.13
CA ASN A 178 -3.88 34.06 6.39
C ASN A 178 -3.68 33.39 7.77
N ASP A 179 -4.36 33.90 8.81
CA ASP A 179 -4.34 33.33 10.16
C ASP A 179 -4.88 31.89 10.17
N MET A 180 -6.06 31.68 9.57
CA MET A 180 -6.71 30.37 9.52
C MET A 180 -5.89 29.33 8.76
N LEU A 181 -5.29 29.72 7.63
CA LEU A 181 -4.47 28.81 6.82
C LEU A 181 -3.15 28.48 7.51
N TYR A 182 -2.55 29.44 8.23
CA TYR A 182 -1.33 29.23 9.00
C TYR A 182 -1.57 28.35 10.23
N GLU A 183 -2.56 28.68 11.05
CA GLU A 183 -2.93 27.90 12.25
C GLU A 183 -3.38 26.48 11.91
N GLY A 184 -4.13 26.34 10.81
CA GLY A 184 -4.54 25.05 10.28
C GLY A 184 -3.40 24.22 9.66
N LYS A 185 -2.16 24.73 9.64
CA LYS A 185 -0.99 24.14 8.95
C LYS A 185 -1.25 23.82 7.48
N LYS A 186 -2.18 24.55 6.86
CA LYS A 186 -2.53 24.45 5.44
C LYS A 186 -1.61 25.33 4.57
N TRP A 187 -0.88 26.27 5.20
CA TRP A 187 0.13 27.09 4.56
C TRP A 187 1.36 27.26 5.46
N PRO A 188 2.59 27.30 4.90
CA PRO A 188 3.81 27.39 5.70
C PRO A 188 4.07 28.77 6.31
N THR A 189 3.44 29.82 5.79
CA THR A 189 3.66 31.20 6.23
C THR A 189 2.36 31.91 6.57
N LYS A 190 2.45 32.99 7.35
CA LYS A 190 1.32 33.86 7.71
C LYS A 190 0.97 34.88 6.61
N TYR A 191 1.63 34.81 5.45
CA TYR A 191 1.55 35.82 4.40
C TYR A 191 1.32 35.15 3.06
N MET A 192 0.19 34.44 2.91
CA MET A 192 -0.17 33.81 1.64
C MET A 192 -0.61 34.87 0.63
N MET A 193 -1.44 35.80 1.07
CA MET A 193 -1.89 36.97 0.31
C MET A 193 -1.37 38.23 1.01
N TRP A 194 -0.77 39.15 0.26
CA TRP A 194 -0.07 40.30 0.82
C TRP A 194 -1.02 41.42 1.27
N ASP A 195 -2.14 41.60 0.56
CA ASP A 195 -3.13 42.62 0.86
C ASP A 195 -4.55 42.23 0.37
N GLY A 196 -5.54 43.01 0.82
CA GLY A 196 -6.95 42.86 0.43
C GLY A 196 -7.18 43.05 -1.07
N LYS A 197 -6.33 43.82 -1.74
CA LYS A 197 -6.41 44.03 -3.19
C LYS A 197 -6.07 42.76 -3.96
N GLU A 198 -5.01 42.06 -3.56
CA GLU A 198 -4.60 40.78 -4.14
C GLU A 198 -5.64 39.69 -3.84
N CYS A 199 -6.18 39.65 -2.62
CA CYS A 199 -7.25 38.73 -2.26
C CYS A 199 -8.52 38.97 -3.08
N HIS A 200 -8.92 40.24 -3.26
CA HIS A 200 -10.07 40.61 -4.09
C HIS A 200 -9.87 40.25 -5.56
N ALA A 201 -8.71 40.58 -6.13
CA ALA A 201 -8.37 40.24 -7.51
C ALA A 201 -8.36 38.72 -7.74
N TRP A 202 -7.82 37.96 -6.79
CA TRP A 202 -7.86 36.50 -6.81
C TRP A 202 -9.31 36.00 -6.79
N PHE A 203 -10.15 36.53 -5.89
CA PHE A 203 -11.56 36.14 -5.78
C PHE A 203 -12.31 36.38 -7.09
N ILE A 204 -12.19 37.58 -7.68
CA ILE A 204 -12.80 37.91 -8.96
C ILE A 204 -12.32 36.97 -10.05
N ASN A 205 -11.02 36.67 -10.15
CA ASN A 205 -10.50 35.75 -11.16
C ASN A 205 -11.08 34.33 -11.01
N GLN A 206 -11.30 33.86 -9.78
CA GLN A 206 -11.88 32.53 -9.53
C GLN A 206 -13.38 32.46 -9.80
N THR A 207 -14.12 33.56 -9.62
CA THR A 207 -15.57 33.63 -9.86
C THR A 207 -15.92 34.05 -11.29
N SER A 208 -15.02 34.72 -12.01
CA SER A 208 -15.26 35.20 -13.39
C SER A 208 -15.58 34.09 -14.39
N SER A 209 -15.20 32.84 -14.12
CA SER A 209 -15.49 31.69 -14.99
C SER A 209 -16.80 30.97 -14.66
N VAL A 210 -17.56 31.42 -13.65
CA VAL A 210 -18.79 30.77 -13.22
C VAL A 210 -19.91 31.12 -14.20
N ASN A 211 -20.14 30.27 -15.20
CA ASN A 211 -21.41 30.27 -15.92
C ASN A 211 -22.48 29.77 -14.95
N VAL A 212 -23.32 30.66 -14.43
CA VAL A 212 -24.41 30.34 -13.48
C VAL A 212 -25.34 29.28 -14.09
N PRO A 213 -25.25 28.00 -13.67
CA PRO A 213 -26.25 27.02 -14.06
C PRO A 213 -27.44 27.22 -13.12
N LEU A 214 -28.66 27.07 -13.65
CA LEU A 214 -29.89 27.12 -12.87
C LEU A 214 -29.72 26.24 -11.61
N VAL A 215 -29.92 26.86 -10.45
CA VAL A 215 -29.71 26.40 -9.06
C VAL A 215 -30.28 24.99 -8.76
N ASP A 216 -31.11 24.46 -9.64
CA ASP A 216 -31.83 23.20 -9.49
C ASP A 216 -30.96 21.93 -9.64
N GLU A 217 -29.82 21.97 -10.35
CA GLU A 217 -28.96 20.78 -10.50
C GLU A 217 -28.04 20.52 -9.30
N PHE A 218 -27.56 21.56 -8.62
CA PHE A 218 -26.60 21.42 -7.51
C PHE A 218 -27.23 20.90 -6.21
N LYS A 219 -28.53 21.15 -6.00
CA LYS A 219 -29.27 20.65 -4.83
C LYS A 219 -29.46 19.12 -4.82
N LYS A 220 -29.27 18.45 -5.96
CA LYS A 220 -29.64 17.02 -6.13
C LYS A 220 -28.59 16.05 -5.60
N LYS A 221 -27.39 16.51 -5.22
CA LYS A 221 -26.34 15.69 -4.63
C LYS A 221 -25.96 16.29 -3.28
N ASN A 222 -26.16 15.54 -2.20
CA ASN A 222 -25.94 15.95 -0.80
C ASN A 222 -24.44 16.14 -0.44
N ILE A 223 -23.65 16.67 -1.36
CA ILE A 223 -22.22 16.95 -1.24
C ILE A 223 -22.04 18.39 -1.71
N ARG A 224 -21.94 19.34 -0.76
CA ARG A 224 -21.56 20.72 -1.06
C ARG A 224 -20.16 20.69 -1.68
N ASN A 225 -20.08 20.85 -2.99
CA ASN A 225 -18.82 20.88 -3.72
C ASN A 225 -18.26 22.31 -3.76
N LEU A 226 -16.99 22.46 -4.16
CA LEU A 226 -16.32 23.76 -4.28
C LEU A 226 -17.14 24.75 -5.14
N GLU A 227 -17.86 24.26 -6.13
CA GLU A 227 -18.72 25.04 -7.01
C GLU A 227 -19.91 25.70 -6.27
N THR A 228 -20.55 24.99 -5.34
CA THR A 228 -21.63 25.57 -4.51
C THR A 228 -21.10 26.73 -3.67
N TYR A 229 -19.98 26.55 -2.97
CA TYR A 229 -19.40 27.61 -2.14
C TYR A 229 -18.91 28.80 -2.96
N ARG A 230 -18.37 28.53 -4.16
CA ARG A 230 -17.96 29.58 -5.10
C ARG A 230 -19.15 30.45 -5.53
N TYR A 231 -20.29 29.82 -5.81
CA TYR A 231 -21.52 30.53 -6.16
C TYR A 231 -22.10 31.31 -4.98
N ASP A 232 -22.22 30.69 -3.80
CA ASP A 232 -22.76 31.33 -2.60
C ASP A 232 -21.91 32.56 -2.19
N ALA A 233 -20.57 32.44 -2.30
CA ALA A 233 -19.65 33.56 -2.03
C ALA A 233 -19.82 34.71 -3.03
N LEU A 234 -20.01 34.40 -4.32
CA LEU A 234 -20.28 35.41 -5.35
C LEU A 234 -21.58 36.15 -5.07
N MET A 235 -22.66 35.42 -4.76
CA MET A 235 -23.96 36.01 -4.45
C MET A 235 -23.91 36.89 -3.19
N ALA A 236 -23.22 36.46 -2.14
CA ALA A 236 -23.06 37.24 -0.92
C ALA A 236 -22.29 38.54 -1.16
N TYR A 237 -21.24 38.49 -1.98
CA TYR A 237 -20.48 39.66 -2.40
C TYR A 237 -21.33 40.62 -3.25
N GLU A 238 -22.00 40.14 -4.30
CA GLU A 238 -22.84 40.97 -5.18
C GLU A 238 -24.01 41.61 -4.44
N PHE A 239 -24.64 40.88 -3.52
CA PHE A 239 -25.70 41.40 -2.66
C PHE A 239 -25.19 42.58 -1.82
N LYS A 240 -24.00 42.46 -1.22
CA LYS A 240 -23.43 43.51 -0.38
C LYS A 240 -22.91 44.70 -1.17
N VAL A 241 -22.35 44.49 -2.35
CA VAL A 241 -21.97 45.59 -3.25
C VAL A 241 -23.19 46.36 -3.74
N SER A 242 -24.31 45.68 -4.01
CA SER A 242 -25.55 46.34 -4.47
C SER A 242 -26.34 47.06 -3.38
N HIS A 243 -26.16 46.71 -2.10
CA HIS A 243 -26.93 47.26 -0.98
C HIS A 243 -26.09 47.99 0.09
N GLY A 244 -24.74 47.95 0.00
CA GLY A 244 -23.84 48.24 1.12
C GLY A 244 -23.03 49.54 1.07
N ASP A 245 -23.17 50.40 0.06
CA ASP A 245 -22.44 51.68 0.02
C ASP A 245 -23.00 52.77 0.97
N ASN A 246 -24.00 52.45 1.79
CA ASN A 246 -24.71 53.44 2.64
C ASN A 246 -24.52 53.27 4.17
N GLN A 247 -23.58 52.45 4.67
CA GLN A 247 -23.45 52.20 6.11
C GLN A 247 -22.03 52.24 6.70
N ASP A 248 -21.12 53.01 6.12
CA ASP A 248 -19.86 53.35 6.78
C ASP A 248 -19.91 54.79 7.34
N PHE A 249 -20.75 55.01 8.36
CA PHE A 249 -20.60 56.11 9.31
C PHE A 249 -21.01 55.64 10.71
N GLU A 250 -20.19 56.01 11.68
CA GLU A 250 -20.27 55.72 13.12
C GLU A 250 -19.78 54.33 13.55
N LEU A 251 -18.48 54.27 13.83
CA LEU A 251 -18.00 53.81 15.13
C LEU A 251 -16.67 54.55 15.42
N SER A 252 -16.84 55.73 16.03
CA SER A 252 -15.83 56.44 16.82
C SER A 252 -15.67 55.81 18.19
#